data_AF-A0A950RVZ3-F1
#
_entry.id   AF-A0A950RVZ3-F1
#
_cell.length_a   1.000
_cell.length_b   1.000
_cell.length_c   1.000
_cell.angle_alpha   90.00
_cell.angle_beta   90.00
_cell.angle_gamma   90.00
#
_symmetry.space_group_name_H-M   'P 1'
#
loop_
_entity.id
_entity.type
_entity.pdbx_description
1 polymer ?
#
loop_
_entity_poly.entity_id
_entity_poly.type
_entity_poly.pdbx_seq_one_letter_code
_entity_poly.pdbx_strand_id
1 'polypeptide(L)'
;WVAAAVYLGTAPAGPVDLWFRVATAVPFWPLYLPILLSGQAAPEKSQSSPKPSAVKDDMAAAIAQVEAELEAALGSLDGWAEGVLAREKDRLQELRGAWNAQAHKIREMDLLLALPEPDGDDNEVGNTLLPCPTGLDPAADRLRHSLQARRQNLERLRRVRQRAAEDLMATLAWVRELVSMIHLAKFTGAPASRAEELVAQIAAAVEGLSELTWQDDPSVHAGGST
;
A
#
# COMPACT_ATOMS: atom_id res chain seq x y z
N TRP A 1 51.23 -0.74 -3.86
CA TRP A 1 49.86 -1.14 -4.25
C TRP A 1 49.69 -0.74 -5.71
N VAL A 2 49.88 -1.70 -6.61
CA VAL A 2 49.85 -1.47 -8.06
C VAL A 2 48.40 -1.58 -8.51
N ALA A 3 47.87 -0.49 -9.07
CA ALA A 3 46.54 -0.43 -9.67
C ALA A 3 46.58 -1.09 -11.05
N ALA A 4 45.88 -2.21 -11.20
CA ALA A 4 45.64 -2.84 -12.49
C ALA A 4 44.30 -2.32 -13.05
N ALA A 5 44.37 -1.34 -13.95
CA ALA A 5 43.22 -0.91 -14.73
C ALA A 5 43.01 -1.90 -15.90
N VAL A 6 41.98 -2.74 -15.81
CA VAL A 6 41.57 -3.62 -16.90
C VAL A 6 40.61 -2.85 -17.80
N TYR A 7 41.09 -2.53 -19.00
CA TYR A 7 40.33 -1.94 -20.09
C TYR A 7 39.51 -3.04 -20.78
N LEU A 8 38.19 -3.08 -20.60
CA LEU A 8 37.30 -3.95 -21.37
C LEU A 8 36.98 -3.28 -22.71
N GLY A 9 37.78 -3.58 -23.73
CA GLY A 9 37.47 -3.27 -25.13
C GLY A 9 36.32 -4.14 -25.63
N THR A 10 35.29 -3.52 -26.18
CA THR A 10 34.13 -4.17 -26.78
C THR A 10 34.47 -4.67 -28.19
N ALA A 11 34.86 -5.94 -28.30
CA ALA A 11 34.86 -6.68 -29.55
C ALA A 11 33.60 -7.59 -29.62
N PRO A 12 33.05 -7.89 -30.82
CA PRO A 12 31.85 -8.70 -30.97
C PRO A 12 32.11 -10.14 -30.51
N ALA A 13 31.52 -10.50 -29.39
CA ALA A 13 31.75 -11.75 -28.66
C ALA A 13 30.98 -12.92 -29.28
N GLY A 14 31.69 -14.01 -29.58
CA GLY A 14 31.09 -15.29 -29.99
C GLY A 14 30.31 -15.96 -28.85
N PRO A 15 29.47 -16.97 -29.16
CA PRO A 15 28.54 -17.59 -28.19
C PRO A 15 29.21 -18.23 -26.96
N VAL A 16 30.51 -18.50 -27.02
CA VAL A 16 31.29 -19.12 -25.93
C VAL A 16 31.64 -18.11 -24.83
N ASP A 17 31.78 -16.82 -25.17
CA ASP A 17 32.18 -15.77 -24.23
C ASP A 17 31.02 -15.33 -23.32
N LEU A 18 29.79 -15.42 -23.84
CA LEU A 18 28.56 -15.23 -23.08
C LEU A 18 28.41 -16.24 -21.94
N TRP A 19 28.73 -17.51 -22.19
CA TRP A 19 28.66 -18.56 -21.17
C TRP A 19 29.72 -18.38 -20.08
N PHE A 20 30.92 -17.92 -20.45
CA PHE A 20 31.99 -17.67 -19.47
C PHE A 20 31.66 -16.47 -18.57
N ARG A 21 31.06 -15.41 -19.11
CA ARG A 21 30.54 -14.28 -18.32
C ARG A 21 29.42 -14.68 -17.37
N VAL A 22 28.49 -15.53 -17.80
CA VAL A 22 27.39 -16.01 -16.94
C VAL A 22 27.94 -16.92 -15.83
N ALA A 23 28.84 -17.86 -16.16
CA ALA A 23 29.41 -18.79 -15.18
C ALA A 23 30.24 -18.08 -14.10
N THR A 24 30.93 -17.00 -14.46
CA THR A 24 31.71 -16.20 -13.51
C THR A 24 30.88 -15.19 -12.73
N ALA A 25 29.73 -14.74 -13.25
CA ALA A 25 28.85 -13.80 -12.55
C ALA A 25 28.05 -14.43 -11.39
N VAL A 26 27.72 -15.72 -11.49
CA VAL A 26 26.92 -16.44 -10.47
C VAL A 26 27.58 -16.47 -9.08
N PRO A 27 28.88 -16.76 -8.89
CA PRO A 27 29.48 -16.76 -7.55
C PRO A 27 29.69 -15.36 -6.97
N PHE A 28 29.83 -14.32 -7.81
CA PHE A 28 30.12 -12.95 -7.36
C PHE A 28 28.88 -12.05 -7.27
N TRP A 29 27.67 -12.57 -7.51
CA TRP A 29 26.43 -11.80 -7.46
C TRP A 29 26.13 -11.06 -6.13
N PRO A 30 26.51 -11.51 -4.92
CA PRO A 30 26.17 -10.78 -3.70
C PRO A 30 27.02 -9.51 -3.52
N LEU A 31 28.18 -9.41 -4.19
CA LEU A 31 28.99 -8.19 -4.20
C LEU A 31 28.43 -7.12 -5.15
N TYR A 32 27.74 -7.53 -6.21
CA TYR A 32 27.12 -6.60 -7.17
C TYR A 32 25.74 -6.10 -6.71
N LEU A 33 25.04 -6.86 -5.86
CA LEU A 33 23.73 -6.50 -5.31
C LEU A 33 23.69 -5.11 -4.63
N PRO A 34 24.58 -4.77 -3.67
CA PRO A 34 24.56 -3.45 -3.03
C PRO A 34 24.96 -2.31 -3.97
N ILE A 35 25.77 -2.58 -5.00
CA ILE A 35 26.21 -1.57 -5.98
C ILE A 35 25.06 -1.25 -6.95
N LEU A 36 24.30 -2.26 -7.39
CA LEU A 36 23.10 -2.09 -8.20
C LEU A 36 21.97 -1.40 -7.42
N LEU A 37 21.86 -1.64 -6.12
CA LEU A 37 20.94 -0.93 -5.22
C LEU A 37 21.37 0.53 -4.95
N SER A 38 22.67 0.83 -4.98
CA SER A 38 23.20 2.17 -4.72
C SER A 38 23.23 3.08 -5.95
N GLY A 39 23.13 2.51 -7.16
CA GLY A 39 23.34 3.21 -8.43
C GLY A 39 22.14 4.02 -8.96
N GLN A 40 21.01 4.07 -8.25
CA GLN A 40 19.81 4.79 -8.68
C GLN A 40 19.61 6.13 -7.97
N ALA A 41 20.70 6.78 -7.57
CA ALA A 41 20.69 8.18 -7.12
C ALA A 41 21.25 9.08 -8.23
N ALA A 42 20.45 9.31 -9.27
CA ALA A 42 20.69 10.41 -10.18
C ALA A 42 20.42 11.75 -9.44
N PRO A 43 21.30 12.77 -9.55
CA PRO A 43 21.00 14.09 -9.02
C PRO A 43 19.98 14.77 -9.93
N GLU A 44 18.69 14.54 -9.67
CA GLU A 44 17.63 15.30 -10.31
C GLU A 44 17.66 16.76 -9.82
N LYS A 45 17.93 17.65 -10.78
CA LYS A 45 17.67 19.08 -10.68
C LYS A 45 16.24 19.29 -10.22
N SER A 46 16.08 20.14 -9.20
CA SER A 46 14.82 20.63 -8.68
C SER A 46 13.98 21.29 -9.78
N GLN A 47 13.14 20.51 -10.45
CA GLN A 47 11.93 20.98 -11.09
C GLN A 47 10.77 20.61 -10.17
N SER A 48 10.06 21.65 -9.72
CA SER A 48 8.86 21.55 -8.91
C SER A 48 7.76 20.87 -9.70
N SER A 49 7.76 19.54 -9.71
CA SER A 49 6.59 18.75 -10.10
C SER A 49 5.47 19.01 -9.09
N PRO A 50 4.21 19.13 -9.55
CA PRO A 50 3.06 19.37 -8.67
C PRO A 50 2.96 18.22 -7.66
N LYS A 51 3.08 18.55 -6.37
CA LYS A 51 3.02 17.62 -5.23
C LYS A 51 1.85 16.64 -5.37
N PRO A 52 2.08 15.33 -5.60
CA PRO A 52 1.02 14.32 -5.60
C PRO A 52 0.63 13.87 -4.18
N SER A 53 0.98 14.60 -3.12
CA SER A 53 0.94 14.09 -1.74
C SER A 53 -0.15 14.63 -0.82
N ALA A 54 -0.90 15.69 -1.21
CA ALA A 54 -1.81 16.35 -0.28
C ALA A 54 -2.88 15.41 0.31
N VAL A 55 -3.48 14.56 -0.53
CA VAL A 55 -4.52 13.60 -0.10
C VAL A 55 -3.96 12.47 0.78
N LYS A 56 -2.65 12.15 0.67
CA LYS A 56 -2.02 11.09 1.48
C LYS A 56 -1.78 11.53 2.93
N ASP A 57 -1.51 12.82 3.13
CA ASP A 57 -1.28 13.38 4.46
C ASP A 57 -2.58 13.51 5.25
N ASP A 58 -3.72 13.73 4.56
CA ASP A 58 -5.03 13.92 5.19
C ASP A 58 -5.49 12.69 6.01
N MET A 59 -5.30 11.47 5.50
CA MET A 59 -5.73 10.24 6.19
C MET A 59 -4.88 9.97 7.44
N ALA A 60 -3.56 10.18 7.36
CA ALA A 60 -2.68 10.03 8.51
C ALA A 60 -2.99 11.09 9.59
N ALA A 61 -3.29 12.32 9.17
CA ALA A 61 -3.72 13.38 10.08
C ALA A 61 -5.05 13.04 10.77
N ALA A 62 -6.02 12.49 10.04
CA ALA A 62 -7.31 12.06 10.60
C ALA A 62 -7.14 10.95 11.65
N ILE A 63 -6.30 9.95 11.39
CA ILE A 63 -5.99 8.88 12.36
C ILE A 63 -5.35 9.48 13.62
N ALA A 64 -4.30 10.30 13.45
CA ALA A 64 -3.60 10.91 14.58
C ALA A 64 -4.52 11.80 15.43
N GLN A 65 -5.45 12.54 14.78
CA GLN A 65 -6.45 13.33 15.48
C GLN A 65 -7.40 12.47 16.31
N VAL A 66 -7.97 11.41 15.71
CA VAL A 66 -8.90 10.52 16.42
C VAL A 66 -8.19 9.77 17.55
N GLU A 67 -6.94 9.34 17.35
CA GLU A 67 -6.12 8.73 18.40
C GLU A 67 -5.92 9.67 19.58
N ALA A 68 -5.59 10.94 19.32
CA ALA A 68 -5.42 11.95 20.36
C ALA A 68 -6.74 12.29 21.09
N GLU A 69 -7.85 12.44 20.35
CA GLU A 69 -9.18 12.67 20.93
C GLU A 69 -9.62 11.49 21.82
N LEU A 70 -9.40 10.26 21.35
CA LEU A 70 -9.70 9.05 22.10
C LEU A 70 -8.83 8.92 23.35
N GLU A 71 -7.53 9.18 23.26
CA GLU A 71 -6.62 9.15 24.41
C GLU A 71 -7.00 10.19 25.47
N ALA A 72 -7.32 11.42 25.04
CA ALA A 72 -7.80 12.46 25.95
C ALA A 72 -9.13 12.07 26.62
N ALA A 73 -10.06 11.46 25.88
CA ALA A 73 -11.34 11.01 26.41
C ALA A 73 -11.16 9.88 27.43
N LEU A 74 -10.30 8.91 27.15
CA LEU A 74 -10.00 7.79 28.05
C LEU A 74 -9.25 8.25 29.30
N GLY A 75 -8.24 9.12 29.17
CA GLY A 75 -7.58 9.72 30.34
C GLY A 75 -8.54 10.57 31.18
N SER A 76 -9.60 11.11 30.57
CA SER A 76 -10.66 11.79 31.33
C SER A 76 -11.51 10.82 32.18
N LEU A 77 -11.48 9.52 31.91
CA LEU A 77 -12.20 8.50 32.68
C LEU A 77 -11.36 7.89 33.82
N ASP A 78 -10.08 8.27 33.94
CA ASP A 78 -9.23 7.85 35.06
C ASP A 78 -9.87 8.23 36.41
N GLY A 79 -9.95 7.26 37.32
CA GLY A 79 -10.64 7.40 38.61
C GLY A 79 -12.15 7.13 38.58
N TRP A 80 -12.78 7.00 37.41
CA TRP A 80 -14.21 6.66 37.28
C TRP A 80 -14.45 5.23 36.80
N ALA A 81 -13.62 4.75 35.85
CA ALA A 81 -13.74 3.41 35.26
C ALA A 81 -12.38 2.70 35.09
N GLU A 82 -11.42 2.99 35.97
CA GLU A 82 -10.02 2.56 35.87
C GLU A 82 -9.85 1.04 35.68
N GLY A 83 -10.65 0.23 36.39
CA GLY A 83 -10.59 -1.24 36.28
C GLY A 83 -11.02 -1.78 34.91
N VAL A 84 -11.97 -1.11 34.23
CA VAL A 84 -12.43 -1.52 32.90
C VAL A 84 -11.50 -0.98 31.82
N LEU A 85 -11.04 0.26 31.97
CA LEU A 85 -10.08 0.88 31.05
C LEU A 85 -8.76 0.11 31.00
N ALA A 86 -8.27 -0.37 32.14
CA ALA A 86 -7.02 -1.14 32.19
C ALA A 86 -7.10 -2.42 31.34
N ARG A 87 -8.26 -3.08 31.32
CA ARG A 87 -8.47 -4.30 30.51
C ARG A 87 -8.61 -4.01 29.02
N GLU A 88 -9.20 -2.87 28.67
CA GLU A 88 -9.55 -2.54 27.29
C GLU A 88 -8.45 -1.71 26.59
N LYS A 89 -7.49 -1.18 27.35
CA LYS A 89 -6.33 -0.45 26.80
C LYS A 89 -5.55 -1.25 25.77
N ASP A 90 -5.33 -2.55 26.02
CA ASP A 90 -4.60 -3.41 25.09
C ASP A 90 -5.37 -3.57 23.77
N ARG A 91 -6.69 -3.79 23.83
CA ARG A 91 -7.56 -3.87 22.65
C ARG A 91 -7.62 -2.57 21.86
N LEU A 92 -7.59 -1.44 22.56
CA LEU A 92 -7.51 -0.14 21.90
C LEU A 92 -6.16 0.05 21.20
N GLN A 93 -5.06 -0.46 21.76
CA GLN A 93 -3.76 -0.46 21.07
C GLN A 93 -3.79 -1.37 19.85
N GLU A 94 -4.42 -2.53 19.93
CA GLU A 94 -4.64 -3.43 18.78
C GLU A 94 -5.43 -2.73 17.68
N LEU A 95 -6.50 -2.02 18.03
CA LEU A 95 -7.31 -1.23 17.10
C LEU A 95 -6.48 -0.14 16.40
N ARG A 96 -5.70 0.62 17.16
CA ARG A 96 -4.77 1.62 16.59
C ARG A 96 -3.78 0.96 15.63
N GLY A 97 -3.25 -0.20 16.00
CA GLY A 97 -2.39 -1.01 15.14
C GLY A 97 -3.07 -1.40 13.82
N ALA A 98 -4.33 -1.85 13.90
CA ALA A 98 -5.13 -2.23 12.74
C ALA A 98 -5.40 -1.05 11.79
N TRP A 99 -5.78 0.13 12.31
CA TRP A 99 -5.96 1.33 11.48
C TRP A 99 -4.68 1.76 10.78
N ASN A 100 -3.55 1.74 11.50
CA ASN A 100 -2.25 2.08 10.92
C ASN A 100 -1.84 1.08 9.83
N ALA A 101 -2.10 -0.21 10.02
CA ALA A 101 -1.87 -1.24 9.01
C ALA A 101 -2.77 -1.05 7.77
N GLN A 102 -4.05 -0.74 7.96
CA GLN A 102 -4.98 -0.46 6.86
C GLN A 102 -4.56 0.79 6.07
N ALA A 103 -4.18 1.87 6.77
CA ALA A 103 -3.65 3.08 6.17
C ALA A 103 -2.35 2.81 5.38
N HIS A 104 -1.49 1.93 5.90
CA HIS A 104 -0.29 1.48 5.18
C HIS A 104 -0.64 0.75 3.89
N LYS A 105 -1.56 -0.23 3.94
CA LYS A 105 -2.02 -0.97 2.76
C LYS A 105 -2.63 -0.05 1.69
N ILE A 106 -3.41 0.96 2.10
CA ILE A 106 -3.95 1.97 1.17
C ILE A 106 -2.82 2.76 0.51
N ARG A 107 -1.77 3.14 1.26
CA ARG A 107 -0.60 3.82 0.70
C ARG A 107 0.16 2.94 -0.29
N GLU A 108 0.32 1.65 -0.01
CA GLU A 108 0.92 0.70 -0.96
C GLU A 108 0.11 0.61 -2.26
N MET A 109 -1.22 0.50 -2.16
CA MET A 109 -2.09 0.52 -3.34
C MET A 109 -1.94 1.83 -4.12
N ASP A 110 -1.85 2.97 -3.44
CA ASP A 110 -1.62 4.26 -4.08
C ASP A 110 -0.25 4.36 -4.77
N LEU A 111 0.78 3.70 -4.23
CA LEU A 111 2.09 3.64 -4.87
C LEU A 111 2.04 2.78 -6.14
N LEU A 112 1.35 1.63 -6.09
CA LEU A 112 1.15 0.77 -7.26
C LEU A 112 0.36 1.47 -8.36
N LEU A 113 -0.65 2.26 -7.99
CA LEU A 113 -1.47 3.03 -8.93
C LEU A 113 -0.76 4.28 -9.48
N ALA A 114 0.23 4.81 -8.76
CA ALA A 114 1.03 5.96 -9.19
C ALA A 114 2.20 5.57 -10.09
N LEU A 115 2.52 4.28 -10.21
CA LEU A 115 3.56 3.81 -11.11
C LEU A 115 3.14 4.13 -12.55
N PRO A 116 3.93 4.90 -13.31
CA PRO A 116 3.61 5.18 -14.71
C PRO A 116 3.39 3.85 -15.43
N GLU A 117 2.26 3.69 -16.12
CA GLU A 117 2.18 2.59 -17.07
C GLU A 117 3.32 2.82 -18.06
N PRO A 118 4.18 1.82 -18.32
CA PRO A 118 5.16 1.89 -19.40
C PRO A 118 4.41 1.78 -20.73
N ASP A 119 3.49 2.71 -20.97
CA ASP A 119 2.95 2.98 -22.27
C ASP A 119 4.10 3.64 -23.01
N GLY A 120 4.61 2.92 -24.00
CA GLY A 120 5.68 3.37 -24.86
C GLY A 120 5.34 4.72 -25.47
N ASP A 121 5.88 5.78 -24.86
CA ASP A 121 6.12 7.09 -25.47
C ASP A 121 7.18 6.98 -26.59
N ASP A 122 7.24 5.83 -27.27
CA ASP A 122 7.93 5.59 -28.54
C ASP A 122 7.11 6.14 -29.73
N ASN A 123 6.13 7.02 -29.46
CA ASN A 123 5.40 7.74 -30.50
C ASN A 123 6.22 8.87 -31.16
N GLU A 124 7.49 9.09 -30.78
CA GLU A 124 8.36 10.08 -31.46
C GLU A 124 9.53 9.52 -32.30
N VAL A 125 9.88 8.22 -32.26
CA VAL A 125 11.05 7.72 -33.04
C VAL A 125 10.67 6.77 -34.18
N GLY A 126 9.40 6.37 -34.31
CA GLY A 126 8.99 5.26 -35.19
C GLY A 126 8.28 5.60 -36.50
N ASN A 127 8.25 6.85 -36.99
CA ASN A 127 7.65 7.17 -38.30
C ASN A 127 8.50 6.67 -39.50
N THR A 128 9.27 5.61 -39.32
CA THR A 128 10.10 5.01 -40.37
C THR A 128 10.22 3.52 -40.08
N LEU A 129 9.24 2.72 -40.53
CA LEU A 129 9.48 1.42 -41.20
C LEU A 129 8.15 0.72 -41.52
N LEU A 130 7.84 0.74 -42.81
CA LEU A 130 7.13 -0.24 -43.64
C LEU A 130 5.79 -0.84 -43.15
N PRO A 131 4.70 -0.71 -43.95
CA PRO A 131 3.46 -1.43 -43.71
C PRO A 131 3.70 -2.95 -43.84
N CYS A 132 3.73 -3.65 -42.72
CA CYS A 132 3.74 -5.11 -42.71
C CYS A 132 2.34 -5.60 -43.14
N PRO A 133 2.23 -6.51 -44.12
CA PRO A 133 0.95 -6.87 -44.70
C PRO A 133 0.08 -7.65 -43.72
N THR A 134 -1.16 -7.19 -43.68
CA THR A 134 -2.36 -7.69 -43.04
C THR A 134 -2.51 -9.21 -43.11
N GLY A 135 -2.48 -9.88 -41.96
CA GLY A 135 -2.92 -11.28 -41.86
C GLY A 135 -2.63 -11.94 -40.52
N LEU A 136 -3.59 -11.92 -39.59
CA LEU A 136 -3.73 -12.85 -38.46
C LEU A 136 -2.44 -13.14 -37.68
N ASP A 137 -1.86 -12.13 -37.03
CA ASP A 137 -0.77 -12.39 -36.08
C ASP A 137 -1.35 -12.74 -34.69
N PRO A 138 -1.37 -14.03 -34.29
CA PRO A 138 -1.85 -14.42 -32.96
C PRO A 138 -1.04 -13.80 -31.82
N ALA A 139 0.18 -13.31 -32.09
CA ALA A 139 0.97 -12.57 -31.10
C ALA A 139 0.36 -11.19 -30.79
N ALA A 140 -0.16 -10.49 -31.81
CA ALA A 140 -0.82 -9.20 -31.64
C ALA A 140 -2.10 -9.32 -30.81
N ASP A 141 -2.88 -10.39 -31.01
CA ASP A 141 -4.09 -10.63 -30.23
C ASP A 141 -3.77 -10.99 -28.77
N ARG A 142 -2.73 -11.80 -28.51
CA ARG A 142 -2.25 -12.06 -27.14
C ARG A 142 -1.80 -10.80 -26.42
N LEU A 143 -1.08 -9.91 -27.12
CA LEU A 143 -0.66 -8.62 -26.56
C LEU A 143 -1.86 -7.75 -26.19
N ARG A 144 -2.85 -7.64 -27.09
CA ARG A 144 -4.10 -6.90 -26.84
C ARG A 144 -4.85 -7.45 -25.62
N HIS A 145 -4.98 -8.78 -25.52
CA HIS A 145 -5.62 -9.41 -24.37
C HIS A 145 -4.87 -9.15 -23.07
N SER A 146 -3.52 -9.22 -23.09
CA SER A 146 -2.71 -8.89 -21.91
C SER A 146 -2.88 -7.43 -21.48
N LEU A 147 -2.87 -6.48 -22.42
CA LEU A 147 -3.09 -5.07 -22.13
C LEU A 147 -4.49 -4.82 -21.57
N GLN A 148 -5.52 -5.46 -22.14
CA GLN A 148 -6.89 -5.37 -21.64
C GLN A 148 -7.02 -5.93 -20.21
N ALA A 149 -6.39 -7.07 -19.92
CA ALA A 149 -6.40 -7.66 -18.58
C ALA A 149 -5.71 -6.74 -17.55
N ARG A 150 -4.60 -6.10 -17.91
CA ARG A 150 -3.92 -5.12 -17.05
C ARG A 150 -4.82 -3.94 -16.71
N ARG A 151 -5.48 -3.35 -17.70
CA ARG A 151 -6.44 -2.25 -17.50
C ARG A 151 -7.56 -2.64 -16.54
N GLN A 152 -8.15 -3.83 -16.73
CA GLN A 152 -9.20 -4.34 -15.83
C GLN A 152 -8.69 -4.55 -14.39
N ASN A 153 -7.48 -5.06 -14.23
CA ASN A 153 -6.88 -5.25 -12.91
C ASN A 153 -6.62 -3.90 -12.21
N LEU A 154 -6.14 -2.88 -12.93
CA LEU A 154 -5.97 -1.54 -12.39
C LEU A 154 -7.30 -0.91 -11.97
N GLU A 155 -8.37 -1.07 -12.76
CA GLU A 155 -9.71 -0.60 -12.39
C GLU A 155 -10.27 -1.30 -11.15
N ARG A 156 -9.99 -2.61 -10.99
CA ARG A 156 -10.36 -3.36 -9.78
C ARG A 156 -9.58 -2.84 -8.58
N LEU A 157 -8.26 -2.62 -8.73
CA LEU A 157 -7.41 -2.10 -7.66
C LEU A 157 -7.87 -0.71 -7.20
N ARG A 158 -8.23 0.19 -8.13
CA ARG A 158 -8.81 1.50 -7.80
C ARG A 158 -10.10 1.39 -6.98
N ARG A 159 -10.99 0.46 -7.34
CA ARG A 159 -12.23 0.21 -6.59
C ARG A 159 -11.98 -0.32 -5.19
N VAL A 160 -11.08 -1.28 -5.04
CA VAL A 160 -10.68 -1.82 -3.73
C VAL A 160 -10.07 -0.73 -2.85
N ARG A 161 -9.17 0.09 -3.41
CA ARG A 161 -8.57 1.24 -2.73
C ARG A 161 -9.63 2.23 -2.25
N GLN A 162 -10.57 2.60 -3.11
CA GLN A 162 -11.64 3.54 -2.79
C GLN A 162 -12.49 3.03 -1.62
N ARG A 163 -12.97 1.78 -1.70
CA ARG A 163 -13.76 1.15 -0.64
C ARG A 163 -12.98 1.08 0.68
N ALA A 164 -11.73 0.63 0.65
CA ALA A 164 -10.91 0.52 1.85
C ALA A 164 -10.68 1.89 2.55
N ALA A 165 -10.56 2.97 1.77
CA ALA A 165 -10.45 4.32 2.30
C ALA A 165 -11.78 4.83 2.89
N GLU A 166 -12.90 4.57 2.22
CA GLU A 166 -14.24 4.92 2.72
C GLU A 166 -14.56 4.18 4.03
N ASP A 167 -14.26 2.88 4.09
CA ASP A 167 -14.46 2.05 5.28
C ASP A 167 -13.62 2.58 6.45
N LEU A 168 -12.34 2.90 6.21
CA LEU A 168 -11.48 3.49 7.25
C LEU A 168 -12.06 4.81 7.77
N MET A 169 -12.47 5.72 6.88
CA MET A 169 -13.05 7.00 7.28
C MET A 169 -14.37 6.84 8.04
N ALA A 170 -15.20 5.86 7.66
CA ALA A 170 -16.44 5.54 8.37
C ALA A 170 -16.14 5.06 9.81
N THR A 171 -15.14 4.18 9.98
CA THR A 171 -14.75 3.71 11.33
C THR A 171 -14.20 4.83 12.21
N LEU A 172 -13.38 5.73 11.65
CA LEU A 172 -12.85 6.89 12.38
C LEU A 172 -13.95 7.86 12.82
N ALA A 173 -14.93 8.12 11.93
CA ALA A 173 -16.08 8.97 12.25
C ALA A 173 -16.91 8.39 13.39
N TRP A 174 -17.14 7.07 13.36
CA TRP A 174 -17.86 6.36 14.42
C TRP A 174 -17.13 6.42 15.77
N VAL A 175 -15.81 6.24 15.81
CA VAL A 175 -15.02 6.36 17.06
C VAL A 175 -15.15 7.77 17.65
N ARG A 176 -15.16 8.79 16.81
CA ARG A 176 -15.33 10.17 17.25
C ARG A 176 -16.70 10.46 17.86
N GLU A 177 -17.75 9.84 17.32
CA GLU A 177 -19.08 9.86 17.92
C GLU A 177 -19.06 9.22 19.31
N LEU A 178 -18.36 8.09 19.45
CA LEU A 178 -18.23 7.39 20.72
C LEU A 178 -17.45 8.22 21.77
N VAL A 179 -16.37 8.87 21.37
CA VAL A 179 -15.65 9.84 22.21
C VAL A 179 -16.58 10.95 22.69
N SER A 180 -17.44 11.46 21.81
CA SER A 180 -18.44 12.47 22.17
C SER A 180 -19.46 11.94 23.19
N MET A 181 -19.89 10.68 23.05
CA MET A 181 -20.76 10.02 24.03
C MET A 181 -20.09 9.83 25.40
N ILE A 182 -18.79 9.48 25.42
CA ILE A 182 -18.00 9.38 26.66
C ILE A 182 -17.97 10.73 27.39
N HIS A 183 -17.66 11.81 26.67
CA HIS A 183 -17.65 13.16 27.25
C HIS A 183 -19.02 13.56 27.80
N LEU A 184 -20.11 13.24 27.07
CA LEU A 184 -21.47 13.51 27.52
C LEU A 184 -21.83 12.71 28.78
N ALA A 185 -21.50 11.42 28.81
CA ALA A 185 -21.76 10.56 29.97
C ALA A 185 -21.02 11.05 31.22
N LYS A 186 -19.76 11.49 31.06
CA LYS A 186 -18.98 12.08 32.15
C LYS A 186 -19.62 13.38 32.65
N PHE A 187 -20.02 14.28 31.76
CA PHE A 187 -20.60 15.57 32.13
C PHE A 187 -21.98 15.43 32.82
N THR A 188 -22.75 14.43 32.41
CA THR A 188 -24.08 14.15 32.99
C THR A 188 -24.01 13.35 34.29
N GLY A 189 -22.83 12.90 34.72
CA GLY A 189 -22.68 12.08 35.93
C GLY A 189 -23.38 10.73 35.83
N ALA A 190 -23.39 10.11 34.63
CA ALA A 190 -23.98 8.80 34.40
C ALA A 190 -23.41 7.74 35.37
N PRO A 191 -24.05 6.57 35.56
CA PRO A 191 -23.44 5.50 36.33
C PRO A 191 -22.24 4.90 35.58
N ALA A 192 -21.21 4.45 36.30
CA ALA A 192 -20.00 3.85 35.73
C ALA A 192 -20.30 2.64 34.81
N SER A 193 -21.37 1.89 35.08
CA SER A 193 -21.85 0.81 34.23
C SER A 193 -22.18 1.24 32.80
N ARG A 194 -22.55 2.51 32.59
CA ARG A 194 -22.78 3.06 31.24
C ARG A 194 -21.47 3.27 30.49
N ALA A 195 -20.39 3.60 31.20
CA ALA A 195 -19.05 3.66 30.63
C ALA A 195 -18.60 2.27 30.15
N GLU A 196 -18.83 1.25 30.99
CA GLU A 196 -18.50 -0.13 30.67
C GLU A 196 -19.24 -0.61 29.42
N GLU A 197 -20.52 -0.28 29.30
CA GLU A 197 -21.32 -0.59 28.10
C GLU A 197 -20.78 0.11 26.84
N LEU A 198 -20.41 1.39 26.94
CA LEU A 198 -19.83 2.14 25.81
C LEU A 198 -18.48 1.55 25.39
N VAL A 199 -17.63 1.16 26.36
CA VAL A 199 -16.33 0.54 26.05
C VAL A 199 -16.51 -0.88 25.49
N ALA A 200 -17.48 -1.64 25.97
CA ALA A 200 -17.82 -2.95 25.40
C ALA A 200 -18.33 -2.83 23.96
N GLN A 201 -19.07 -1.77 23.63
CA GLN A 201 -19.46 -1.46 22.24
C GLN A 201 -18.24 -1.14 21.36
N ILE A 202 -17.19 -0.52 21.89
CA ILE A 202 -15.90 -0.39 21.19
C ILE A 202 -15.36 -1.78 20.86
N ALA A 203 -15.17 -2.64 21.87
CA ALA A 203 -14.57 -3.95 21.69
C ALA A 203 -15.32 -4.82 20.67
N ALA A 204 -16.66 -4.87 20.75
CA ALA A 204 -17.47 -5.65 19.82
C ALA A 204 -17.40 -5.14 18.37
N ALA A 205 -17.36 -3.83 18.18
CA ALA A 205 -17.21 -3.24 16.84
C ALA A 205 -15.82 -3.49 16.24
N VAL A 206 -14.77 -3.45 17.07
CA VAL A 206 -13.40 -3.77 16.67
C VAL A 206 -13.26 -5.22 16.21
N GLU A 207 -13.89 -6.15 16.93
CA GLU A 207 -13.86 -7.57 16.58
C GLU A 207 -14.55 -7.82 15.23
N GLY A 208 -15.68 -7.15 14.97
CA GLY A 208 -16.34 -7.18 13.66
C GLY A 208 -15.50 -6.58 12.52
N LEU A 209 -14.73 -5.52 12.79
CA LEU A 209 -13.83 -4.91 11.81
C LEU A 209 -12.65 -5.83 11.45
N SER A 210 -12.09 -6.52 12.44
CA SER A 210 -11.01 -7.49 12.20
C SER A 210 -11.48 -8.60 11.26
N GLU A 211 -12.68 -9.15 11.46
CA GLU A 211 -13.23 -10.22 10.60
C GLU A 211 -13.46 -9.77 9.14
N LEU A 212 -13.90 -8.53 8.94
CA LEU A 212 -14.18 -7.97 7.61
C LEU A 212 -12.92 -7.75 6.77
N THR A 213 -11.77 -7.46 7.39
CA THR A 213 -10.53 -7.14 6.67
C THR A 213 -9.86 -8.34 5.96
N TRP A 214 -10.25 -9.58 6.28
CA TRP A 214 -9.59 -10.79 5.76
C TRP A 214 -10.38 -11.57 4.70
N GLN A 215 -11.67 -11.25 4.48
CA GLN A 215 -12.50 -12.03 3.54
C GLN A 215 -12.33 -11.67 2.04
N ASP A 216 -11.55 -10.66 1.70
CA ASP A 216 -11.32 -10.25 0.30
C ASP A 216 -10.12 -10.95 -0.36
N ASP A 217 -10.07 -12.29 -0.28
CA ASP A 217 -9.20 -13.09 -1.16
C ASP A 217 -10.06 -13.86 -2.20
N PRO A 218 -10.29 -13.32 -3.41
CA PRO A 218 -11.13 -13.96 -4.42
C PRO A 218 -10.45 -15.15 -5.15
N SER A 219 -9.40 -15.75 -4.60
CA SER A 219 -8.51 -16.63 -5.34
C SER A 219 -8.73 -18.14 -5.17
N VAL A 220 -9.96 -18.69 -5.28
CA VAL A 220 -10.12 -20.17 -5.40
C VAL A 220 -11.31 -20.70 -6.25
N HIS A 221 -11.87 -19.96 -7.23
CA HIS A 221 -12.90 -20.56 -8.12
C HIS A 221 -12.64 -20.51 -9.62
N ALA A 222 -11.47 -20.04 -10.08
CA ALA A 222 -11.08 -20.12 -11.48
C ALA A 222 -10.17 -21.34 -11.73
N GLY A 223 -10.71 -22.56 -11.63
CA GLY A 223 -9.91 -23.76 -11.85
C GLY A 223 -10.69 -25.06 -11.76
N GLY A 224 -11.74 -25.23 -12.58
CA GLY A 224 -12.43 -26.51 -12.63
C GLY A 224 -13.69 -26.51 -13.48
N SER A 225 -13.54 -26.57 -14.80
CA SER A 225 -14.37 -27.44 -15.64
C SER A 225 -13.66 -27.63 -16.99
N THR A 226 -13.19 -28.86 -17.13
CA THR A 226 -12.76 -29.56 -18.34
C THR A 226 -13.83 -29.55 -19.43
#